data_AF-A0A951CYF8-F1
#
_entry.id   AF-A0A951CYF8-F1
#
_cell.length_a   1.000
_cell.length_b   1.000
_cell.length_c   1.000
_cell.angle_alpha   90.00
_cell.angle_beta   90.00
_cell.angle_gamma   90.00
#
_symmetry.space_group_name_H-M   'P 1'
#
loop_
_entity.id
_entity.type
_entity.pdbx_description
1 polymer ?
#
loop_
_entity_poly.entity_id
_entity_poly.type
_entity_poly.pdbx_seq_one_letter_code
_entity_poly.pdbx_strand_id
1 'polypeptide(L)'
;MAPGFIDMLGQSEISILVNPHLPSKIFQGITTEITGEGNSVAPLTPQLLAAARADLSLYKVVPDWHTFGEYFARLEKQGIGINLASYIGATQVRRIVLGEANRDPTIAELQVMRALVREAMQHGAVGLSTALQYAPAPYAKTEELIALASEAAQFGGIYATHMRSEGDAIDAALEETFRIGREARIPVEIWHLKAAGKQNWGRMPEIVSRIERARASNIDVEADTYAYP
;
A
#
# COMPACT_ATOMS: atom_id res chain seq x y z
N MET A 1 10.71 -29.60 4.07
CA MET A 1 11.19 -28.66 3.04
C MET A 1 9.98 -28.02 2.40
N ALA A 2 9.91 -26.69 2.34
CA ALA A 2 8.83 -25.90 1.74
C ALA A 2 9.44 -24.66 1.05
N PRO A 3 8.70 -23.97 0.17
CA PRO A 3 9.05 -22.60 -0.24
C PRO A 3 9.14 -21.68 0.99
N GLY A 4 9.94 -20.62 0.89
CA GLY A 4 9.97 -19.59 1.92
C GLY A 4 8.66 -18.79 1.94
N PHE A 5 8.30 -18.25 3.11
CA PHE A 5 7.06 -17.49 3.24
C PHE A 5 7.16 -16.14 2.55
N ILE A 6 6.02 -15.68 2.04
CA ILE A 6 5.83 -14.34 1.49
C ILE A 6 4.98 -13.56 2.50
N ASP A 7 5.53 -12.48 3.01
CA ASP A 7 4.83 -11.53 3.86
C ASP A 7 4.19 -10.46 2.97
N MET A 8 2.86 -10.52 2.84
CA MET A 8 2.07 -9.67 1.94
C MET A 8 1.90 -8.24 2.45
N LEU A 9 2.18 -8.01 3.74
CA LEU A 9 2.03 -6.70 4.39
C LEU A 9 3.13 -6.46 5.43
N GLY A 10 4.26 -6.01 4.92
CA GLY A 10 5.41 -5.58 5.67
C GLY A 10 5.53 -4.07 5.85
N GLN A 11 6.43 -3.67 6.76
CA GLN A 11 6.82 -2.28 6.97
C GLN A 11 8.34 -2.13 7.15
N SER A 12 9.11 -3.00 6.50
CA SER A 12 10.57 -3.06 6.66
C SER A 12 11.35 -2.17 5.69
N GLU A 13 10.69 -1.33 4.88
CA GLU A 13 11.33 -0.50 3.85
C GLU A 13 12.43 0.43 4.39
N ILE A 14 12.32 0.85 5.65
CA ILE A 14 13.40 1.61 6.32
C ILE A 14 14.31 0.69 7.12
N SER A 15 13.76 -0.30 7.84
CA SER A 15 14.55 -1.16 8.73
C SER A 15 15.53 -2.06 7.98
N ILE A 16 15.24 -2.42 6.73
CA ILE A 16 16.14 -3.18 5.84
C ILE A 16 17.42 -2.40 5.51
N LEU A 17 17.36 -1.07 5.51
CA LEU A 17 18.52 -0.19 5.35
C LEU A 17 19.39 -0.12 6.61
N VAL A 18 18.81 -0.45 7.77
CA VAL A 18 19.50 -0.45 9.07
C VAL A 18 20.16 -1.79 9.32
N ASN A 19 19.42 -2.88 9.11
CA ASN A 19 19.90 -4.25 9.24
C ASN A 19 19.42 -5.08 8.04
N PRO A 20 20.26 -5.27 7.02
CA PRO A 20 19.87 -6.00 5.81
C PRO A 20 19.49 -7.46 6.05
N HIS A 21 19.84 -8.04 7.20
CA HIS A 21 19.47 -9.41 7.53
C HIS A 21 18.02 -9.56 8.05
N LEU A 22 17.32 -8.47 8.41
CA LEU A 22 15.94 -8.49 8.90
C LEU A 22 15.59 -9.72 9.78
N PRO A 23 16.25 -9.90 10.94
CA PRO A 23 16.08 -11.11 11.76
C PRO A 23 14.62 -11.30 12.22
N SER A 24 13.86 -10.22 12.37
CA SER A 24 12.43 -10.26 12.66
C SER A 24 11.63 -11.02 11.59
N LYS A 25 12.09 -11.04 10.34
CA LYS A 25 11.46 -11.74 9.21
C LYS A 25 12.08 -13.13 9.00
N ILE A 26 13.41 -13.19 8.87
CA ILE A 26 14.10 -14.44 8.52
C ILE A 26 13.89 -15.54 9.57
N PHE A 27 13.85 -15.21 10.87
CA PHE A 27 13.61 -16.19 11.92
C PHE A 27 12.20 -16.79 11.92
N GLN A 28 11.27 -16.20 11.18
CA GLN A 28 9.93 -16.74 10.94
C GLN A 28 9.85 -17.57 9.65
N GLY A 29 10.93 -17.64 8.85
CA GLY A 29 10.94 -18.31 7.55
C GLY A 29 10.47 -17.41 6.39
N ILE A 30 10.32 -16.11 6.60
CA ILE A 30 9.97 -15.14 5.56
C ILE A 30 11.17 -14.93 4.64
N THR A 31 10.92 -15.02 3.34
CA THR A 31 11.94 -14.86 2.28
C THR A 31 11.59 -13.77 1.28
N THR A 32 10.35 -13.30 1.29
CA THR A 32 9.88 -12.17 0.47
C THR A 32 8.96 -11.33 1.33
N GLU A 33 9.10 -10.01 1.25
CA GLU A 33 8.22 -9.06 1.93
C GLU A 33 7.73 -8.03 0.92
N ILE A 34 6.46 -7.66 1.02
CA ILE A 34 5.84 -6.59 0.24
C ILE A 34 5.48 -5.44 1.18
N THR A 35 5.88 -4.22 0.87
CA THR A 35 5.66 -3.04 1.75
C THR A 35 4.89 -1.92 1.07
N GLY A 36 4.71 -0.81 1.78
CA GLY A 36 4.09 0.42 1.26
C GLY A 36 2.61 0.47 1.56
N GLU A 37 2.24 0.64 2.83
CA GLU A 37 0.85 0.70 3.28
C GLU A 37 0.28 2.13 3.20
N GLY A 38 -0.22 2.53 2.04
CA GLY A 38 -0.78 3.86 1.78
C GLY A 38 0.26 4.99 1.67
N ASN A 39 1.32 4.98 2.47
CA ASN A 39 2.57 5.67 2.20
C ASN A 39 3.57 4.69 1.57
N SER A 40 4.66 5.22 1.00
CA SER A 40 5.70 4.39 0.39
C SER A 40 7.07 5.05 0.51
N VAL A 41 8.12 4.23 0.41
CA VAL A 41 9.52 4.67 0.53
C VAL A 41 9.98 5.60 -0.60
N ALA A 42 9.24 5.60 -1.71
CA ALA A 42 9.44 6.45 -2.87
C ALA A 42 8.07 6.75 -3.53
N PRO A 43 7.97 7.80 -4.37
CA PRO A 43 9.00 8.81 -4.63
C PRO A 43 9.18 9.79 -3.46
N LEU A 44 10.38 10.35 -3.34
CA LEU A 44 10.74 11.33 -2.31
C LEU A 44 11.10 12.68 -2.93
N THR A 45 10.18 13.64 -2.81
CA THR A 45 10.45 15.04 -3.18
C THR A 45 11.34 15.72 -2.13
N PRO A 46 12.01 16.84 -2.45
CA PRO A 46 12.78 17.59 -1.45
C PRO A 46 11.98 17.94 -0.19
N GLN A 47 10.68 18.23 -0.34
CA GLN A 47 9.77 18.52 0.76
C GLN A 47 9.54 17.29 1.66
N LEU A 48 9.29 16.13 1.05
CA LEU A 48 9.09 14.88 1.80
C LEU A 48 10.38 14.37 2.44
N LEU A 49 11.53 14.53 1.77
CA LEU A 49 12.84 14.27 2.34
C LEU A 49 13.10 15.12 3.58
N ALA A 50 12.79 16.42 3.50
CA ALA A 50 12.94 17.32 4.64
C ALA A 50 12.05 16.89 5.82
N ALA A 51 10.82 16.47 5.56
CA ALA A 51 9.89 15.98 6.58
C ALA A 51 10.36 14.66 7.22
N ALA A 52 10.88 13.72 6.42
CA ALA A 52 11.32 12.40 6.88
C ALA A 52 12.72 12.41 7.55
N ARG A 53 13.50 13.48 7.38
CA ARG A 53 14.92 13.52 7.79
C ARG A 53 15.13 13.26 9.27
N ALA A 54 14.26 13.80 10.14
CA ALA A 54 14.37 13.60 11.58
C ALA A 54 14.21 12.12 11.94
N ASP A 55 13.17 11.48 11.42
CA ASP A 55 12.88 10.07 11.69
C ASP A 55 13.98 9.16 11.13
N LEU A 56 14.40 9.37 9.89
CA LEU A 56 15.46 8.58 9.26
C LEU A 56 16.82 8.73 9.96
N SER A 57 17.09 9.90 10.55
CA SER A 57 18.31 10.13 11.32
C SER A 57 18.38 9.28 12.60
N LEU A 58 17.23 8.97 13.22
CA LEU A 58 17.16 8.04 14.37
C LEU A 58 17.65 6.65 14.00
N TYR A 59 17.39 6.25 12.75
CA TYR A 59 17.85 4.99 12.16
C TYR A 59 19.25 5.06 11.55
N LYS A 60 19.91 6.24 11.60
CA LYS A 60 21.18 6.52 10.91
C LYS A 60 21.12 6.25 9.40
N VAL A 61 19.93 6.39 8.81
CA VAL A 61 19.69 6.25 7.38
C VAL A 61 19.75 7.64 6.75
N VAL A 62 20.64 7.82 5.78
CA VAL A 62 20.66 9.01 4.92
C VAL A 62 19.80 8.69 3.69
N PRO A 63 18.67 9.37 3.44
CA PRO A 63 17.90 9.14 2.21
C PRO A 63 18.60 9.78 1.02
N ASP A 64 19.15 8.95 0.13
CA ASP A 64 19.89 9.35 -1.08
C ASP A 64 19.20 8.88 -2.38
N TRP A 65 17.88 8.62 -2.30
CA TRP A 65 17.04 8.21 -3.41
C TRP A 65 15.82 9.13 -3.54
N HIS A 66 15.32 9.27 -4.76
CA HIS A 66 14.11 10.01 -5.11
C HIS A 66 13.05 9.14 -5.76
N THR A 67 13.44 8.08 -6.45
CA THR A 67 12.55 7.16 -7.18
C THR A 67 12.59 5.74 -6.60
N PHE A 68 11.61 4.90 -6.96
CA PHE A 68 11.66 3.47 -6.63
C PHE A 68 12.89 2.78 -7.22
N GLY A 69 13.28 3.14 -8.45
CA GLY A 69 14.44 2.57 -9.11
C GLY A 69 15.74 2.86 -8.36
N GLU A 70 15.92 4.08 -7.88
CA GLU A 70 17.07 4.46 -7.04
C GLU A 70 17.04 3.75 -5.68
N TYR A 71 15.87 3.63 -5.06
CA TYR A 71 15.72 2.88 -3.81
C TYR A 71 16.10 1.40 -3.98
N PHE A 72 15.58 0.73 -5.01
CA PHE A 72 15.90 -0.67 -5.28
C PHE A 72 17.38 -0.84 -5.64
N ALA A 73 17.96 0.04 -6.47
CA ALA A 73 19.39 0.01 -6.79
C ALA A 73 20.28 0.18 -5.54
N ARG A 74 19.82 0.99 -4.57
CA ARG A 74 20.49 1.11 -3.28
C ARG A 74 20.45 -0.21 -2.50
N LEU A 75 19.29 -0.86 -2.43
CA LEU A 75 19.17 -2.17 -1.75
C LEU A 75 20.05 -3.23 -2.42
N GLU A 76 20.08 -3.28 -3.75
CA GLU A 76 20.93 -4.18 -4.51
C GLU A 76 22.41 -3.97 -4.17
N LYS A 77 22.87 -2.71 -4.12
CA LYS A 77 24.24 -2.36 -3.76
C LYS A 77 24.59 -2.73 -2.32
N GLN A 78 23.64 -2.56 -1.40
CA GLN A 78 23.82 -2.91 0.01
C GLN A 78 23.87 -4.44 0.22
N GLY A 79 23.10 -5.18 -0.58
CA GLY A 79 22.75 -6.57 -0.32
C GLY A 79 21.64 -6.67 0.74
N ILE A 80 20.65 -7.53 0.49
CA ILE A 80 19.50 -7.75 1.37
C ILE A 80 19.27 -9.24 1.61
N GLY A 81 18.80 -9.60 2.80
CA GLY A 81 18.61 -11.00 3.24
C GLY A 81 17.31 -11.66 2.76
N ILE A 82 16.36 -10.89 2.24
CA ILE A 82 15.09 -11.34 1.68
C ILE A 82 14.79 -10.59 0.38
N ASN A 83 13.89 -11.10 -0.44
CA ASN A 83 13.32 -10.33 -1.54
C ASN A 83 12.43 -9.21 -1.00
N LEU A 84 12.43 -8.05 -1.65
CA LEU A 84 11.57 -6.93 -1.27
C LEU A 84 10.81 -6.42 -2.49
N ALA A 85 9.51 -6.24 -2.34
CA ALA A 85 8.65 -5.52 -3.27
C ALA A 85 7.92 -4.39 -2.52
N SER A 86 7.38 -3.41 -3.25
CA SER A 86 6.67 -2.30 -2.63
C SER A 86 5.58 -1.74 -3.54
N TYR A 87 4.48 -1.32 -2.93
CA TYR A 87 3.42 -0.57 -3.58
C TYR A 87 3.77 0.92 -3.61
N ILE A 88 3.30 1.65 -4.63
CA ILE A 88 3.21 3.11 -4.54
C ILE A 88 1.99 3.47 -3.68
N GLY A 89 2.21 4.27 -2.64
CA GLY A 89 1.15 4.70 -1.74
C GLY A 89 0.33 5.86 -2.30
N ALA A 90 -1.00 5.73 -2.33
CA ALA A 90 -1.89 6.82 -2.76
C ALA A 90 -1.78 8.06 -1.85
N THR A 91 -1.54 7.86 -0.54
CA THR A 91 -1.29 8.95 0.41
C THR A 91 0.01 9.68 0.09
N GLN A 92 1.05 8.93 -0.32
CA GLN A 92 2.31 9.52 -0.78
C GLN A 92 2.08 10.41 -2.01
N VAL A 93 1.37 9.90 -3.02
CA VAL A 93 1.02 10.65 -4.24
C VAL A 93 0.24 11.92 -3.90
N ARG A 94 -0.75 11.81 -3.00
CA ARG A 94 -1.55 12.95 -2.55
C ARG A 94 -0.71 13.99 -1.82
N ARG A 95 0.21 13.58 -0.94
CA ARG A 95 1.13 14.50 -0.25
C ARG A 95 2.04 15.27 -1.19
N ILE A 96 2.49 14.64 -2.28
CA ILE A 96 3.33 15.30 -3.28
C ILE A 96 2.59 16.44 -3.97
N VAL A 97 1.31 16.25 -4.30
CA VAL A 97 0.56 17.18 -5.15
C VAL A 97 -0.30 18.16 -4.33
N LEU A 98 -0.93 17.70 -3.26
CA LEU A 98 -1.88 18.45 -2.44
C LEU A 98 -1.36 18.76 -1.03
N GLY A 99 -0.25 18.16 -0.61
CA GLY A 99 0.19 18.18 0.78
C GLY A 99 -0.84 17.53 1.70
N GLU A 100 -1.14 18.20 2.81
CA GLU A 100 -2.10 17.74 3.83
C GLU A 100 -3.52 18.31 3.62
N ALA A 101 -3.79 18.90 2.45
CA ALA A 101 -5.05 19.62 2.22
C ALA A 101 -6.26 18.67 2.19
N ASN A 102 -7.35 19.06 2.88
CA ASN A 102 -8.65 18.41 2.80
C ASN A 102 -9.49 19.02 1.66
N ARG A 103 -9.17 18.64 0.43
CA ARG A 103 -9.91 19.03 -0.79
C ARG A 103 -9.73 17.98 -1.88
N ASP A 104 -10.57 18.06 -2.89
CA ASP A 104 -10.37 17.29 -4.13
C ASP A 104 -9.21 17.89 -4.95
N PRO A 105 -8.46 17.05 -5.70
CA PRO A 105 -7.54 17.55 -6.71
C PRO A 105 -8.31 18.21 -7.85
N THR A 106 -7.75 19.28 -8.40
CA THR A 106 -8.16 19.79 -9.71
C THR A 106 -7.86 18.74 -10.78
N ILE A 107 -8.46 18.90 -11.97
CA ILE A 107 -8.19 18.00 -13.11
C ILE A 107 -6.69 17.92 -13.41
N ALA A 108 -5.99 19.06 -13.40
CA ALA A 108 -4.55 19.12 -13.66
C ALA A 108 -3.74 18.40 -12.58
N GLU A 109 -4.07 18.60 -11.31
CA GLU A 109 -3.43 17.91 -10.19
C GLU A 109 -3.66 16.40 -10.24
N LEU A 110 -4.88 15.94 -10.57
CA LEU A 110 -5.16 14.52 -10.74
C LEU A 110 -4.34 13.90 -11.87
N GLN A 111 -4.08 14.62 -12.97
CA GLN A 111 -3.19 14.13 -14.03
C GLN A 111 -1.74 13.98 -13.54
N VAL A 112 -1.25 14.90 -12.71
CA VAL A 112 0.07 14.77 -12.08
C VAL A 112 0.11 13.55 -11.16
N MET A 113 -0.93 13.35 -10.35
CA MET A 113 -1.02 12.18 -9.45
C MET A 113 -1.01 10.86 -10.23
N ARG A 114 -1.75 10.78 -11.34
CA ARG A 114 -1.74 9.63 -12.26
C ARG A 114 -0.37 9.37 -12.86
N ALA A 115 0.33 10.43 -13.27
CA ALA A 115 1.68 10.32 -13.80
C ALA A 115 2.68 9.78 -12.76
N LEU A 116 2.56 10.19 -11.49
CA LEU A 116 3.40 9.66 -10.41
C LEU A 116 3.19 8.16 -10.18
N VAL A 117 1.94 7.68 -10.23
CA VAL A 117 1.66 6.23 -10.16
C VAL A 117 2.27 5.50 -11.34
N ARG A 118 2.08 6.02 -12.56
CA ARG A 118 2.65 5.45 -13.78
C ARG A 118 4.17 5.34 -13.73
N GLU A 119 4.85 6.39 -13.29
CA GLU A 119 6.30 6.42 -13.14
C GLU A 119 6.77 5.42 -12.07
N ALA A 120 6.06 5.34 -10.93
CA ALA A 120 6.39 4.36 -9.90
C ALA A 120 6.26 2.90 -10.40
N MET A 121 5.22 2.59 -11.18
CA MET A 121 5.07 1.27 -11.82
C MET A 121 6.20 0.98 -12.80
N GLN A 122 6.62 1.98 -13.61
CA GLN A 122 7.77 1.84 -14.51
C GLN A 122 9.09 1.59 -13.76
N HIS A 123 9.19 2.09 -12.53
CA HIS A 123 10.31 1.87 -11.63
C HIS A 123 10.20 0.59 -10.78
N GLY A 124 9.22 -0.27 -11.04
CA GLY A 124 9.10 -1.59 -10.44
C GLY A 124 8.20 -1.67 -9.20
N ALA A 125 7.40 -0.64 -8.90
CA ALA A 125 6.32 -0.80 -7.92
C ALA A 125 5.34 -1.90 -8.38
N VAL A 126 4.85 -2.71 -7.45
CA VAL A 126 3.98 -3.87 -7.77
C VAL A 126 2.50 -3.52 -7.85
N GLY A 127 2.15 -2.27 -7.58
CA GLY A 127 0.77 -1.81 -7.61
C GLY A 127 0.57 -0.49 -6.87
N LEU A 128 -0.69 -0.16 -6.63
CA LEU A 128 -1.10 0.99 -5.81
C LEU A 128 -1.62 0.49 -4.46
N SER A 129 -1.30 1.20 -3.39
CA SER A 129 -1.88 0.94 -2.07
C SER A 129 -2.58 2.13 -1.44
N THR A 130 -3.50 1.88 -0.52
CA THR A 130 -4.16 2.91 0.29
C THR A 130 -4.19 2.54 1.77
N ALA A 131 -4.22 3.57 2.63
CA ALA A 131 -4.48 3.44 4.06
C ALA A 131 -5.47 4.51 4.51
N LEU A 132 -6.76 4.25 4.24
CA LEU A 132 -7.80 5.27 4.17
C LEU A 132 -8.32 5.75 5.54
N GLN A 133 -7.76 5.27 6.65
CA GLN A 133 -8.12 5.71 8.01
C GLN A 133 -7.29 6.92 8.49
N TYR A 134 -6.15 7.21 7.86
CA TYR A 134 -5.18 8.18 8.38
C TYR A 134 -4.99 9.38 7.46
N ALA A 135 -5.08 10.59 8.01
CA ALA A 135 -4.90 11.83 7.24
C ALA A 135 -3.54 11.84 6.49
N PRO A 136 -3.51 12.32 5.23
CA PRO A 136 -4.62 12.92 4.46
C PRO A 136 -5.46 11.93 3.63
N ALA A 137 -5.28 10.61 3.81
CA ALA A 137 -5.92 9.59 2.99
C ALA A 137 -7.47 9.56 3.04
N PRO A 138 -8.14 9.75 4.20
CA PRO A 138 -9.60 9.82 4.28
C PRO A 138 -10.23 10.87 3.36
N TYR A 139 -9.48 11.90 2.96
CA TYR A 139 -9.97 12.97 2.08
C TYR A 139 -10.09 12.54 0.62
N ALA A 140 -9.40 11.47 0.21
CA ALA A 140 -9.49 10.94 -1.14
C ALA A 140 -10.86 10.31 -1.38
N LYS A 141 -11.54 10.77 -2.43
CA LYS A 141 -12.82 10.19 -2.88
C LYS A 141 -12.57 8.93 -3.68
N THR A 142 -13.56 8.04 -3.72
CA THR A 142 -13.50 6.79 -4.49
C THR A 142 -13.11 7.01 -5.96
N GLU A 143 -13.58 8.11 -6.59
CA GLU A 143 -13.25 8.44 -7.97
C GLU A 143 -11.76 8.79 -8.16
N GLU A 144 -11.14 9.45 -7.17
CA GLU A 144 -9.69 9.70 -7.15
C GLU A 144 -8.94 8.37 -7.08
N LEU A 145 -9.36 7.47 -6.18
CA LEU A 145 -8.74 6.15 -6.00
C LEU A 145 -8.87 5.27 -7.24
N ILE A 146 -10.03 5.25 -7.90
CA ILE A 146 -10.24 4.55 -9.19
C ILE A 146 -9.29 5.09 -10.25
N ALA A 147 -9.14 6.41 -10.36
CA ALA A 147 -8.28 7.02 -11.37
C ALA A 147 -6.80 6.63 -11.16
N LEU A 148 -6.33 6.57 -9.92
CA LEU A 148 -4.97 6.14 -9.59
C LEU A 148 -4.80 4.62 -9.80
N ALA A 149 -5.73 3.81 -9.33
CA ALA A 149 -5.66 2.36 -9.46
C ALA A 149 -5.69 1.93 -10.94
N SER A 150 -6.42 2.65 -11.79
CA SER A 150 -6.45 2.44 -13.24
C SER A 150 -5.08 2.67 -13.92
N GLU A 151 -4.20 3.49 -13.32
CA GLU A 151 -2.83 3.63 -13.80
C GLU A 151 -2.02 2.39 -13.47
N ALA A 152 -2.09 1.90 -12.23
CA ALA A 152 -1.41 0.67 -11.83
C ALA A 152 -1.88 -0.57 -12.64
N ALA A 153 -3.18 -0.63 -12.95
CA ALA A 153 -3.77 -1.73 -13.73
C ALA A 153 -3.14 -1.87 -15.14
N GLN A 154 -2.75 -0.75 -15.77
CA GLN A 154 -2.11 -0.77 -17.10
C GLN A 154 -0.75 -1.49 -17.11
N PHE A 155 -0.15 -1.68 -15.94
CA PHE A 155 1.13 -2.37 -15.74
C PHE A 155 0.97 -3.76 -15.11
N GLY A 156 -0.28 -4.24 -14.97
CA GLY A 156 -0.57 -5.51 -14.29
C GLY A 156 -0.37 -5.47 -12.77
N GLY A 157 -0.44 -4.27 -12.15
CA GLY A 157 -0.32 -4.12 -10.71
C GLY A 157 -1.56 -4.57 -9.94
N ILE A 158 -1.45 -4.56 -8.60
CA ILE A 158 -2.52 -4.88 -7.66
C ILE A 158 -2.97 -3.60 -6.92
N TYR A 159 -4.24 -3.50 -6.56
CA TYR A 159 -4.74 -2.49 -5.63
C TYR A 159 -4.84 -3.08 -4.22
N ALA A 160 -3.93 -2.70 -3.33
CA ALA A 160 -3.96 -3.16 -1.94
C ALA A 160 -4.52 -2.08 -1.01
N THR A 161 -5.33 -2.45 -0.02
CA THR A 161 -6.03 -1.45 0.79
C THR A 161 -6.13 -1.81 2.26
N HIS A 162 -5.63 -0.91 3.11
CA HIS A 162 -6.22 -0.70 4.44
C HIS A 162 -7.47 0.15 4.25
N MET A 163 -8.60 -0.55 4.28
CA MET A 163 -9.93 0.00 3.98
C MET A 163 -10.30 1.20 4.85
N ARG A 164 -11.18 2.05 4.31
CA ARG A 164 -11.67 3.28 4.97
C ARG A 164 -12.29 3.03 6.34
N SER A 165 -12.87 1.85 6.55
CA SER A 165 -13.34 1.41 7.86
C SER A 165 -13.22 -0.09 7.99
N GLU A 166 -12.85 -0.51 9.19
CA GLU A 166 -12.83 -1.92 9.62
C GLU A 166 -13.80 -2.16 10.77
N GLY A 167 -14.57 -1.13 11.15
CA GLY A 167 -15.55 -1.18 12.25
C GLY A 167 -16.97 -1.01 11.71
N ASP A 168 -17.70 -0.03 12.25
CA ASP A 168 -19.15 0.11 12.01
C ASP A 168 -19.50 0.37 10.53
N ALA A 169 -18.59 0.95 9.76
CA ALA A 169 -18.76 1.22 8.34
C ALA A 169 -18.02 0.23 7.43
N ILE A 170 -17.60 -0.94 7.95
CA ILE A 170 -16.91 -1.97 7.17
C ILE A 170 -17.71 -2.37 5.93
N ASP A 171 -19.05 -2.33 6.00
CA ASP A 171 -19.84 -2.78 4.88
C ASP A 171 -19.74 -1.87 3.67
N ALA A 172 -19.77 -0.56 3.92
CA ALA A 172 -19.57 0.47 2.91
C ALA A 172 -18.12 0.47 2.40
N ALA A 173 -17.15 0.20 3.28
CA ALA A 173 -15.73 0.14 2.91
C ALA A 173 -15.43 -1.05 1.98
N LEU A 174 -16.08 -2.20 2.19
CA LEU A 174 -16.01 -3.34 1.28
C LEU A 174 -16.64 -3.01 -0.08
N GLU A 175 -17.81 -2.37 -0.12
CA GLU A 175 -18.42 -1.95 -1.39
C GLU A 175 -17.56 -0.94 -2.15
N GLU A 176 -16.95 0.01 -1.45
CA GLU A 176 -15.98 0.94 -2.05
C GLU A 176 -14.79 0.18 -2.66
N THR A 177 -14.24 -0.77 -1.92
CA THR A 177 -13.12 -1.60 -2.36
C THR A 177 -13.45 -2.41 -3.62
N PHE A 178 -14.62 -3.07 -3.63
CA PHE A 178 -15.10 -3.82 -4.79
C PHE A 178 -15.38 -2.91 -5.99
N ARG A 179 -15.90 -1.69 -5.75
CA ARG A 179 -16.11 -0.70 -6.79
C ARG A 179 -14.78 -0.26 -7.42
N ILE A 180 -13.75 -0.02 -6.62
CA ILE A 180 -12.42 0.33 -7.12
C ILE A 180 -11.86 -0.80 -8.00
N GLY A 181 -11.84 -2.05 -7.50
CA GLY A 181 -11.36 -3.20 -8.27
C GLY A 181 -12.06 -3.37 -9.62
N ARG A 182 -13.40 -3.26 -9.62
CA ARG A 182 -14.23 -3.38 -10.83
C ARG A 182 -14.03 -2.24 -11.82
N GLU A 183 -14.04 -0.99 -11.38
CA GLU A 183 -13.96 0.16 -12.28
C GLU A 183 -12.53 0.40 -12.81
N ALA A 184 -11.51 0.14 -11.98
CA ALA A 184 -10.12 0.22 -12.39
C ALA A 184 -9.63 -1.04 -13.14
N ARG A 185 -10.41 -2.13 -13.11
CA ARG A 185 -10.08 -3.45 -13.69
C ARG A 185 -8.74 -3.97 -13.16
N ILE A 186 -8.59 -3.95 -11.84
CA ILE A 186 -7.37 -4.30 -11.12
C ILE A 186 -7.68 -5.38 -10.07
N PRO A 187 -6.81 -6.38 -9.87
CA PRO A 187 -6.90 -7.27 -8.72
C PRO A 187 -6.82 -6.47 -7.41
N VAL A 188 -7.50 -6.95 -6.38
CA VAL A 188 -7.60 -6.27 -5.09
C VAL A 188 -7.06 -7.15 -3.98
N GLU A 189 -6.23 -6.57 -3.10
CA GLU A 189 -5.80 -7.19 -1.84
C GLU A 189 -6.37 -6.39 -0.66
N ILE A 190 -7.20 -7.02 0.17
CA ILE A 190 -7.68 -6.40 1.41
C ILE A 190 -6.71 -6.76 2.52
N TRP A 191 -5.94 -5.78 2.95
CA TRP A 191 -4.96 -5.96 4.00
C TRP A 191 -5.60 -6.11 5.38
N HIS A 192 -4.91 -6.92 6.19
CA HIS A 192 -5.16 -7.21 7.60
C HIS A 192 -6.66 -7.25 7.97
N LEU A 193 -7.44 -7.97 7.17
CA LEU A 193 -8.89 -8.02 7.26
C LEU A 193 -9.33 -8.36 8.69
N LYS A 194 -10.12 -7.47 9.28
CA LYS A 194 -10.61 -7.57 10.66
C LYS A 194 -11.96 -6.88 10.83
N ALA A 195 -12.66 -7.22 11.91
CA ALA A 195 -13.88 -6.55 12.36
C ALA A 195 -13.62 -5.88 13.72
N ALA A 196 -13.29 -4.58 13.68
CA ALA A 196 -12.88 -3.79 14.84
C ALA A 196 -14.09 -3.32 15.68
N GLY A 197 -13.91 -3.29 17.00
CA GLY A 197 -14.93 -2.88 17.96
C GLY A 197 -15.84 -4.03 18.40
N LYS A 198 -16.19 -4.05 19.70
CA LYS A 198 -16.97 -5.15 20.33
C LYS A 198 -18.31 -5.39 19.64
N GLN A 199 -18.94 -4.33 19.14
CA GLN A 199 -20.21 -4.39 18.42
C GLN A 199 -20.11 -5.14 17.08
N ASN A 200 -18.91 -5.28 16.51
CA ASN A 200 -18.66 -5.98 15.25
C ASN A 200 -18.09 -7.39 15.45
N TRP A 201 -17.93 -7.86 16.70
CA TRP A 201 -17.46 -9.21 16.97
C TRP A 201 -18.43 -10.26 16.45
N GLY A 202 -17.90 -11.34 15.86
CA GLY A 202 -18.69 -12.41 15.25
C GLY A 202 -19.15 -12.12 13.82
N ARG A 203 -18.83 -10.94 13.24
CA ARG A 203 -19.21 -10.59 11.87
C ARG A 203 -18.29 -11.16 10.78
N MET A 204 -17.15 -11.73 11.13
CA MET A 204 -16.19 -12.26 10.14
C MET A 204 -16.79 -13.27 9.14
N PRO A 205 -17.68 -14.21 9.52
CA PRO A 205 -18.35 -15.08 8.54
C PRO A 205 -19.18 -14.31 7.50
N GLU A 206 -19.86 -13.24 7.91
CA GLU A 206 -20.61 -12.35 7.00
C GLU A 206 -19.67 -11.62 6.04
N ILE A 207 -18.59 -11.04 6.58
CA ILE A 207 -17.57 -10.30 5.82
C ILE A 207 -16.89 -11.19 4.78
N VAL A 208 -16.45 -12.40 5.16
CA VAL A 208 -15.85 -13.38 4.25
C VAL A 208 -16.84 -13.76 3.14
N SER A 209 -18.11 -14.01 3.49
CA SER A 209 -19.14 -14.32 2.51
C SER A 209 -19.37 -13.19 1.49
N ARG A 210 -19.16 -11.92 1.87
CA ARG A 210 -19.23 -10.78 0.93
C ARG A 210 -18.06 -10.78 -0.05
N ILE A 211 -16.85 -11.08 0.42
CA ILE A 211 -15.66 -11.24 -0.44
C ILE A 211 -15.85 -12.40 -1.42
N GLU A 212 -16.38 -13.54 -0.96
CA GLU A 212 -16.70 -14.69 -1.83
C GLU A 212 -17.73 -14.33 -2.92
N ARG A 213 -18.78 -13.57 -2.57
CA ARG A 213 -19.77 -13.07 -3.55
C ARG A 213 -19.16 -12.10 -4.55
N ALA A 214 -18.24 -11.24 -4.12
CA ALA A 214 -17.51 -10.34 -5.01
C ALA A 214 -16.66 -11.14 -6.01
N ARG A 215 -15.93 -12.17 -5.56
CA ARG A 215 -15.20 -13.09 -6.45
C ARG A 215 -16.11 -13.81 -7.44
N ALA A 216 -17.26 -14.32 -6.98
CA ALA A 216 -18.26 -14.95 -7.84
C ALA A 216 -18.86 -13.98 -8.89
N SER A 217 -18.70 -12.67 -8.69
CA SER A 217 -19.12 -11.60 -9.59
C SER A 217 -17.98 -11.06 -10.46
N ASN A 218 -16.90 -11.84 -10.66
CA ASN A 218 -15.72 -11.51 -11.47
C ASN A 218 -14.90 -10.30 -10.96
N ILE A 219 -14.91 -10.06 -9.65
CA ILE A 219 -13.95 -9.14 -9.01
C ILE A 219 -12.82 -10.01 -8.45
N ASP A 220 -11.61 -9.85 -8.97
CA ASP A 220 -10.44 -10.53 -8.42
C ASP A 220 -10.06 -9.86 -7.10
N VAL A 221 -10.42 -10.47 -5.98
CA VAL A 221 -10.24 -9.91 -4.64
C VAL A 221 -9.77 -10.95 -3.65
N GLU A 222 -8.60 -10.75 -3.07
CA GLU A 222 -8.03 -11.53 -1.98
C GLU A 222 -7.92 -10.69 -0.70
N ALA A 223 -7.51 -11.35 0.38
CA ALA A 223 -7.36 -10.72 1.68
C ALA A 223 -6.36 -11.49 2.54
N ASP A 224 -5.57 -10.76 3.32
CA ASP A 224 -4.68 -11.31 4.33
C ASP A 224 -5.10 -10.93 5.75
N THR A 225 -4.46 -11.55 6.73
CA THR A 225 -4.62 -11.22 8.14
C THR A 225 -3.39 -11.66 8.92
N TYR A 226 -3.28 -11.19 10.16
CA TYR A 226 -2.26 -11.63 11.11
C TYR A 226 -2.91 -12.42 12.25
N ALA A 227 -2.16 -13.33 12.86
CA ALA A 227 -2.68 -14.28 13.86
C ALA A 227 -2.77 -13.67 15.29
N TYR A 228 -3.33 -12.45 15.41
CA TYR A 228 -3.50 -11.73 16.68
C TYR A 228 -4.88 -11.04 16.72
N PRO A 229 -5.54 -10.98 17.90
CA PRO A 229 -6.85 -10.35 18.05
C PRO A 229 -6.80 -8.81 18.03
#